data_AF-A0A1C3KIU5-F1
#
_entry.id   AF-A0A1C3KIU5-F1
#
_cell.length_a   1.000
_cell.length_b   1.000
_cell.length_c   1.000
_cell.angle_alpha   90.00
_cell.angle_beta   90.00
_cell.angle_gamma   90.00
#
_symmetry.space_group_name_H-M   'P 1'
#
loop_
_entity.id
_entity.type
_entity.pdbx_description
1 polymer ?
#
loop_
_entity_poly.entity_id
_entity_poly.type
_entity_poly.pdbx_seq_one_letter_code
_entity_poly.pdbx_strand_id
1 'polypeptide(L)'
;MDRKKHILFESPSYKFNKDLNSVIKTCNFCSSCDRKQNIFYEHGFKILCYYFAKNLEKIHYGRFDEALNDKRCNDVFYWLHDILINTYGKNISGDDSIVQNFKEVWDDIIETNLITPKEKLCESSFDRLKSFIDHKYSKDVSDYCENYIYIQDELKKEKETCSIFYHYLTHNSKLYEEKVSKCSRSDKKYCLKYNKCHEYDPKELIKTDKCKRIEKSILLEIQLKKDAENLIQCNPGSECVEKDYINTSIAFSDHRFITLVVLSIWAIFLSLYFLYKLTPFRSWLNNSIYKKNLIRKNVDEEEYHDLLESDSEDAPIKFNNREYRITYNHD
;
A
#
# COMPACT_ATOMS: atom_id res chain seq x y z
N MET A 1 -3.88 7.57 -3.85
CA MET A 1 -2.70 7.36 -2.97
C MET A 1 -1.82 8.58 -3.04
N ASP A 2 -1.95 9.48 -2.07
CA ASP A 2 -1.06 10.63 -1.91
C ASP A 2 0.25 10.14 -1.27
N ARG A 3 1.30 9.95 -2.09
CA ARG A 3 2.57 9.28 -1.72
C ARG A 3 3.57 10.24 -1.06
N LYS A 4 3.11 11.09 -0.14
CA LYS A 4 3.99 11.86 0.74
C LYS A 4 3.64 11.67 2.21
N LYS A 5 3.50 10.42 2.64
CA LYS A 5 3.71 10.12 4.07
C LYS A 5 5.19 10.39 4.32
N HIS A 6 5.52 11.50 4.97
CA HIS A 6 6.90 11.82 5.34
C HIS A 6 7.33 10.83 6.42
N ILE A 7 7.91 9.71 5.99
CA ILE A 7 8.31 8.60 6.86
C ILE A 7 9.59 8.98 7.61
N LEU A 8 9.55 8.87 8.93
CA LEU A 8 10.72 9.04 9.80
C LEU A 8 11.44 7.70 9.94
N PHE A 9 12.36 7.40 9.01
CA PHE A 9 13.04 6.09 8.94
C PHE A 9 13.77 5.69 10.23
N GLU A 10 14.24 6.66 11.01
CA GLU A 10 14.95 6.40 12.25
C GLU A 10 14.03 6.33 13.49
N SER A 11 12.73 6.61 13.34
CA SER A 11 11.82 6.66 14.48
C SER A 11 11.52 5.26 15.06
N PRO A 12 11.28 5.16 16.38
CA PRO A 12 10.96 3.89 17.02
C PRO A 12 9.74 3.18 16.41
N SER A 13 8.67 3.93 16.08
CA SER A 13 7.50 3.41 15.36
C SER A 13 7.87 2.77 14.03
N TYR A 14 8.67 3.46 13.21
CA TYR A 14 9.04 2.94 11.90
C TYR A 14 9.88 1.68 12.01
N LYS A 15 10.89 1.69 12.89
CA LYS A 15 11.76 0.54 13.16
C LYS A 15 10.95 -0.68 13.61
N PHE A 16 10.03 -0.49 14.56
CA PHE A 16 9.16 -1.57 15.03
C PHE A 16 8.29 -2.13 13.91
N ASN A 17 7.62 -1.27 13.12
CA ASN A 17 6.76 -1.68 12.02
C ASN A 17 7.51 -2.44 10.93
N LYS A 18 8.73 -2.00 10.60
CA LYS A 18 9.61 -2.69 9.65
C LYS A 18 9.97 -4.09 10.15
N ASP A 19 10.26 -4.20 11.45
CA ASP A 19 10.64 -5.45 12.08
C ASP A 19 9.50 -6.48 12.18
N LEU A 20 8.23 -6.09 12.05
CA LEU A 20 7.11 -7.04 12.05
C LEU A 20 7.25 -8.08 10.92
N ASN A 21 7.85 -7.68 9.80
CA ASN A 21 8.11 -8.53 8.64
C ASN A 21 9.54 -9.12 8.63
N SER A 22 10.30 -8.99 9.72
CA SER A 22 11.66 -9.54 9.78
C SER A 22 11.67 -11.06 9.80
N VAL A 23 12.67 -11.65 9.13
CA VAL A 23 12.85 -13.11 9.04
C VAL A 23 12.89 -13.74 10.43
N ILE A 24 12.16 -14.83 10.60
CA ILE A 24 12.13 -15.61 11.83
C ILE A 24 13.44 -16.40 11.95
N LYS A 25 14.24 -16.07 12.96
CA LYS A 25 15.48 -16.81 13.29
C LYS A 25 15.23 -17.86 14.38
N THR A 26 14.62 -17.41 15.46
CA THR A 26 14.24 -18.20 16.64
C THR A 26 12.87 -17.73 17.10
N CYS A 27 12.01 -18.66 17.51
CA CYS A 27 10.67 -18.34 17.96
C CYS A 27 10.11 -19.47 18.83
N ASN A 28 10.04 -19.24 20.15
CA ASN A 28 9.48 -20.22 21.09
C ASN A 28 7.94 -20.27 20.99
N PHE A 29 7.32 -19.11 20.77
CA PHE A 29 5.86 -18.99 20.68
C PHE A 29 5.32 -19.62 19.39
N CYS A 30 6.18 -19.86 18.40
CA CYS A 30 5.79 -20.45 17.12
C CYS A 30 5.26 -21.89 17.25
N SER A 31 5.61 -22.60 18.34
CA SER A 31 5.06 -23.93 18.62
C SER A 31 3.53 -23.92 18.80
N SER A 32 2.94 -22.80 19.20
CA SER A 32 1.49 -22.62 19.30
C SER A 32 0.79 -22.71 17.93
N CYS A 33 1.46 -22.29 16.86
CA CYS A 33 0.95 -22.42 15.49
C CYS A 33 0.90 -23.89 15.02
N ASP A 34 1.76 -24.75 15.58
CA ASP A 34 1.84 -26.17 15.22
C ASP A 34 0.94 -27.06 16.08
N ARG A 35 0.69 -26.71 17.34
CA ARG A 35 -0.25 -27.47 18.20
C ARG A 35 -1.67 -27.42 17.67
N LYS A 36 -2.00 -26.40 16.88
CA LYS A 36 -3.34 -26.16 16.33
C LYS A 36 -3.39 -26.43 14.82
N GLN A 37 -2.90 -27.59 14.39
CA GLN A 37 -2.74 -27.94 12.96
C GLN A 37 -4.00 -27.73 12.11
N ASN A 38 -5.19 -27.89 12.70
CA ASN A 38 -6.47 -27.78 12.03
C ASN A 38 -6.98 -26.34 11.88
N ILE A 39 -6.27 -25.34 12.42
CA ILE A 39 -6.68 -23.93 12.37
C ILE A 39 -6.22 -23.26 11.07
N PHE A 40 -5.05 -23.66 10.54
CA PHE A 40 -4.45 -23.05 9.34
C PHE A 40 -4.11 -24.11 8.29
N TYR A 41 -5.14 -24.57 7.56
CA TYR A 41 -4.97 -25.50 6.44
C TYR A 41 -4.18 -24.89 5.28
N GLU A 42 -4.37 -23.59 5.01
CA GLU A 42 -3.64 -22.89 3.97
C GLU A 42 -2.22 -22.55 4.44
N HIS A 43 -1.21 -22.98 3.67
CA HIS A 43 0.20 -22.73 3.96
C HIS A 43 0.51 -21.23 4.19
N GLY A 44 -0.17 -20.34 3.48
CA GLY A 44 -0.05 -18.89 3.67
C GLY A 44 -0.43 -18.44 5.08
N PHE A 45 -1.56 -18.91 5.62
CA PHE A 45 -1.97 -18.56 6.99
C PHE A 45 -1.08 -19.19 8.05
N LYS A 46 -0.55 -20.40 7.78
CA LYS A 46 0.43 -21.01 8.68
C LYS A 46 1.70 -20.16 8.79
N ILE A 47 2.23 -19.66 7.67
CA ILE A 47 3.35 -18.71 7.67
C ILE A 47 2.98 -17.44 8.45
N LEU A 48 1.80 -16.86 8.19
CA LEU A 48 1.34 -15.66 8.88
C LEU A 48 1.24 -15.88 10.41
N CYS A 49 0.79 -17.07 10.85
CA CYS A 49 0.79 -17.46 12.26
C CYS A 49 2.19 -17.39 12.87
N TYR A 50 3.20 -17.94 12.20
CA TYR A 50 4.56 -17.90 12.72
C TYR A 50 5.10 -16.47 12.88
N TYR A 51 4.81 -15.58 11.91
CA TYR A 51 5.18 -14.17 12.06
C TYR A 51 4.41 -13.49 13.20
N PHE A 52 3.12 -13.78 13.35
CA PHE A 52 2.30 -13.29 14.45
C PHE A 52 2.86 -13.72 15.81
N ALA A 53 3.10 -15.01 16.00
CA ALA A 53 3.67 -15.58 17.23
C ALA A 53 5.06 -15.00 17.54
N LYS A 54 5.95 -14.86 16.54
CA LYS A 54 7.26 -14.21 16.69
C LYS A 54 7.13 -12.75 17.14
N ASN A 55 6.16 -12.03 16.60
CA ASN A 55 5.95 -10.63 16.94
C ASN A 55 5.39 -10.47 18.37
N LEU A 56 4.52 -11.38 18.82
CA LEU A 56 4.08 -11.45 20.22
C LEU A 56 5.23 -11.77 21.18
N GLU A 57 6.11 -12.72 20.82
CA GLU A 57 7.29 -13.07 21.60
C GLU A 57 8.24 -11.88 21.78
N LYS A 58 8.44 -11.11 20.72
CA LYS A 58 9.22 -9.87 20.78
C LYS A 58 8.63 -8.86 21.77
N ILE A 59 7.30 -8.74 21.83
CA ILE A 59 6.65 -7.83 22.77
C ILE A 59 6.84 -8.33 24.21
N HIS A 60 6.63 -9.63 24.44
CA HIS A 60 6.80 -10.24 25.76
C HIS A 60 8.20 -10.00 26.33
N TYR A 61 9.26 -10.28 25.54
CA TYR A 61 10.64 -10.08 26.00
C TYR A 61 11.14 -8.64 25.89
N GLY A 62 10.40 -7.74 25.22
CA GLY A 62 10.79 -6.35 25.02
C GLY A 62 10.80 -5.48 26.27
N ARG A 63 10.20 -5.94 27.39
CA ARG A 63 10.11 -5.22 28.68
C ARG A 63 9.69 -3.76 28.54
N PHE A 64 8.66 -3.51 27.73
CA PHE A 64 8.10 -2.18 27.54
C PHE A 64 7.29 -1.72 28.76
N ASP A 65 7.21 -0.40 28.97
CA ASP A 65 6.19 0.15 29.87
C ASP A 65 4.77 -0.15 29.35
N GLU A 66 3.76 0.04 30.20
CA GLU A 66 2.38 -0.32 29.88
C GLU A 66 1.84 0.38 28.62
N ALA A 67 2.18 1.65 28.41
CA ALA A 67 1.68 2.44 27.28
C ALA A 67 2.31 1.98 25.97
N LEU A 68 3.62 1.76 25.98
CA LEU A 68 4.37 1.29 24.84
C LEU A 68 4.01 -0.17 24.50
N ASN A 69 3.77 -1.02 25.51
CA ASN A 69 3.29 -2.38 25.32
C ASN A 69 1.93 -2.39 24.60
N ASP A 70 0.96 -1.62 25.09
CA ASP A 70 -0.37 -1.46 24.47
C ASP A 70 -0.27 -1.00 23.00
N LYS A 71 0.64 -0.04 22.73
CA LYS A 71 0.95 0.37 21.36
C LYS A 71 1.52 -0.75 20.51
N ARG A 72 2.55 -1.47 20.99
CA ARG A 72 3.17 -2.56 20.21
C ARG A 72 2.18 -3.66 19.90
N CYS A 73 1.32 -3.98 20.86
CA CYS A 73 0.22 -4.91 20.64
C CYS A 73 -0.72 -4.40 19.56
N ASN A 74 -1.22 -3.15 19.65
CA ASN A 74 -2.05 -2.59 18.60
C ASN A 74 -1.36 -2.56 17.22
N ASP A 75 -0.04 -2.30 17.17
CA ASP A 75 0.75 -2.32 15.93
C ASP A 75 0.77 -3.71 15.29
N VAL A 76 0.96 -4.78 16.09
CA VAL A 76 0.92 -6.18 15.61
C VAL A 76 -0.46 -6.54 15.07
N PHE A 77 -1.54 -6.13 15.73
CA PHE A 77 -2.88 -6.52 15.32
C PHE A 77 -3.35 -5.73 14.10
N TYR A 78 -3.02 -4.44 14.03
CA TYR A 78 -3.20 -3.67 12.81
C TYR A 78 -2.47 -4.33 11.63
N TRP A 79 -1.21 -4.74 11.83
CA TRP A 79 -0.42 -5.42 10.81
C TRP A 79 -1.05 -6.74 10.38
N LEU A 80 -1.54 -7.55 11.32
CA LEU A 80 -2.24 -8.79 11.03
C LEU A 80 -3.49 -8.53 10.18
N HIS A 81 -4.33 -7.57 10.58
CA HIS A 81 -5.53 -7.22 9.84
C HIS A 81 -5.22 -6.65 8.45
N ASP A 82 -4.19 -5.81 8.35
CA ASP A 82 -3.75 -5.22 7.09
C ASP A 82 -3.31 -6.30 6.10
N ILE A 83 -2.55 -7.31 6.56
CA ILE A 83 -2.18 -8.47 5.73
C ILE A 83 -3.42 -9.26 5.32
N LEU A 84 -4.28 -9.61 6.27
CA LEU A 84 -5.47 -10.41 5.99
C LEU A 84 -6.41 -9.71 4.98
N ILE A 85 -6.60 -8.40 5.09
CA ILE A 85 -7.42 -7.61 4.16
C ILE A 85 -6.70 -7.43 2.81
N ASN A 86 -5.49 -6.87 2.82
CA ASN A 86 -4.84 -6.38 1.61
C ASN A 86 -4.11 -7.48 0.82
N THR A 87 -3.65 -8.53 1.50
CA THR A 87 -2.92 -9.64 0.86
C THR A 87 -3.83 -10.83 0.59
N TYR A 88 -4.68 -11.19 1.55
CA TYR A 88 -5.55 -12.37 1.45
C TYR A 88 -7.00 -12.05 1.07
N GLY A 89 -7.35 -10.77 0.89
CA GLY A 89 -8.69 -10.34 0.48
C GLY A 89 -9.78 -10.68 1.51
N LYS A 90 -9.43 -10.88 2.78
CA LYS A 90 -10.39 -11.26 3.83
C LYS A 90 -11.16 -10.04 4.31
N ASN A 91 -12.48 -10.18 4.39
CA ASN A 91 -13.35 -9.16 4.98
C ASN A 91 -13.47 -9.39 6.48
N ILE A 92 -12.55 -8.78 7.22
CA ILE A 92 -12.46 -8.98 8.67
C ILE A 92 -13.58 -8.23 9.38
N SER A 93 -14.51 -9.01 9.95
CA SER A 93 -15.43 -8.55 10.99
C SER A 93 -15.05 -9.16 12.34
N GLY A 94 -15.60 -8.65 13.45
CA GLY A 94 -15.29 -9.14 14.80
C GLY A 94 -15.56 -10.63 15.03
N ASP A 95 -16.41 -11.24 14.20
CA ASP A 95 -16.77 -12.68 14.25
C ASP A 95 -16.15 -13.48 13.09
N ASP A 96 -15.12 -12.93 12.41
CA ASP A 96 -14.44 -13.65 11.34
C ASP A 96 -13.65 -14.84 11.90
N SER A 97 -13.98 -16.03 11.40
CA SER A 97 -13.30 -17.30 11.70
C SER A 97 -11.78 -17.19 11.68
N ILE A 98 -11.19 -16.41 10.76
CA ILE A 98 -9.74 -16.30 10.67
C ILE A 98 -9.15 -15.47 11.83
N VAL A 99 -9.83 -14.41 12.29
CA VAL A 99 -9.36 -13.64 13.44
C VAL A 99 -9.49 -14.45 14.72
N GLN A 100 -10.57 -15.23 14.84
CA GLN A 100 -10.76 -16.16 15.95
C GLN A 100 -9.65 -17.22 16.00
N ASN A 101 -9.23 -17.73 14.85
CA ASN A 101 -8.08 -18.63 14.73
C ASN A 101 -6.78 -18.02 15.29
N PHE A 102 -6.48 -16.74 15.01
CA PHE A 102 -5.32 -16.05 15.59
C PHE A 102 -5.50 -15.78 17.09
N LYS A 103 -6.73 -15.55 17.56
CA LYS A 103 -7.04 -15.45 18.99
C LYS A 103 -6.74 -16.76 19.71
N GLU A 104 -7.12 -17.90 19.15
CA GLU A 104 -6.82 -19.21 19.75
C GLU A 104 -5.33 -19.50 19.86
N VAL A 105 -4.53 -19.07 18.89
CA VAL A 105 -3.06 -19.14 18.97
C VAL A 105 -2.55 -18.27 20.10
N TRP A 106 -3.07 -17.05 20.22
CA TRP A 106 -2.70 -16.16 21.31
C TRP A 106 -3.07 -16.76 22.67
N ASP A 107 -4.29 -17.29 22.83
CA ASP A 107 -4.75 -17.97 24.05
C ASP A 107 -3.78 -19.11 24.42
N ASP A 108 -3.38 -19.95 23.45
CA ASP A 108 -2.40 -21.02 23.65
C ASP A 108 -1.01 -20.50 24.05
N ILE A 109 -0.55 -19.38 23.47
CA ILE A 109 0.71 -18.74 23.87
C ILE A 109 0.67 -18.33 25.34
N ILE A 110 -0.43 -17.68 25.77
CA ILE A 110 -0.61 -17.24 27.15
C ILE A 110 -0.60 -18.44 28.10
N GLU A 111 -1.35 -19.50 27.78
CA GLU A 111 -1.47 -20.69 28.63
C GLU A 111 -0.17 -21.49 28.75
N THR A 112 0.59 -21.60 27.66
CA THR A 112 1.75 -22.50 27.60
C THR A 112 3.07 -21.85 27.96
N ASN A 113 3.22 -20.52 27.77
CA ASN A 113 4.51 -19.85 27.91
C ASN A 113 4.59 -18.86 29.08
N LEU A 114 3.46 -18.44 29.65
CA LEU A 114 3.46 -17.41 30.70
C LEU A 114 3.23 -18.03 32.09
N ILE A 115 4.24 -17.90 32.96
CA ILE A 115 4.28 -18.52 34.31
C ILE A 115 3.34 -17.80 35.30
N THR A 116 2.97 -16.53 35.05
CA THR A 116 2.17 -15.72 35.99
C THR A 116 0.94 -15.06 35.35
N PRO A 117 -0.25 -15.15 35.97
CA PRO A 117 -1.52 -14.53 35.51
C PRO A 117 -1.52 -12.99 35.38
N LYS A 118 -0.42 -12.31 35.73
CA LYS A 118 -0.30 -10.84 35.75
C LYS A 118 0.24 -10.25 34.45
N GLU A 119 0.82 -11.04 33.55
CA GLU A 119 1.27 -10.56 32.25
C GLU A 119 0.21 -10.90 31.19
N LYS A 120 -0.79 -10.04 31.09
CA LYS A 120 -1.82 -10.11 30.06
C LYS A 120 -1.27 -9.54 28.74
N LEU A 121 -0.28 -10.23 28.17
CA LEU A 121 0.39 -9.87 26.91
C LEU A 121 -0.67 -9.57 25.86
N CYS A 122 -0.79 -8.31 25.44
CA CYS A 122 -1.73 -7.87 24.41
C CYS A 122 -3.22 -8.19 24.64
N GLU A 123 -3.64 -8.52 25.87
CA GLU A 123 -5.05 -8.86 26.16
C GLU A 123 -5.99 -7.72 25.76
N SER A 124 -5.63 -6.48 26.11
CA SER A 124 -6.45 -5.32 25.76
C SER A 124 -6.54 -5.08 24.25
N SER A 125 -5.62 -5.65 23.47
CA SER A 125 -5.69 -5.63 22.02
C SER A 125 -6.64 -6.68 21.46
N PHE A 126 -7.12 -7.66 22.23
CA PHE A 126 -8.27 -8.50 21.85
C PHE A 126 -9.58 -7.97 22.45
N ASP A 127 -9.55 -7.45 23.68
CA ASP A 127 -10.74 -6.95 24.39
C ASP A 127 -11.30 -5.63 23.80
N ARG A 128 -10.44 -4.77 23.24
CA ARG A 128 -10.86 -3.45 22.69
C ARG A 128 -11.35 -3.50 21.24
N LEU A 129 -11.53 -4.68 20.63
CA LEU A 129 -11.69 -4.75 19.17
C LEU A 129 -13.11 -5.02 18.73
N LYS A 130 -13.56 -4.26 17.72
CA LYS A 130 -14.45 -4.83 16.68
C LYS A 130 -14.14 -4.39 15.25
N SER A 131 -13.23 -3.44 14.98
CA SER A 131 -12.97 -3.01 13.58
C SER A 131 -11.51 -2.72 13.23
N PHE A 132 -11.14 -3.04 11.99
CA PHE A 132 -9.87 -2.61 11.37
C PHE A 132 -9.66 -1.09 11.44
N ILE A 133 -10.74 -0.31 11.33
CA ILE A 133 -10.70 1.14 11.37
C ILE A 133 -10.23 1.65 12.74
N ASP A 134 -10.70 1.02 13.82
CA ASP A 134 -10.30 1.41 15.18
C ASP A 134 -8.82 1.12 15.43
N HIS A 135 -8.32 -0.03 14.98
CA HIS A 135 -6.89 -0.36 15.03
C HIS A 135 -6.04 0.62 14.23
N LYS A 136 -6.50 0.99 13.04
CA LYS A 136 -5.83 1.97 12.18
C LYS A 136 -5.72 3.33 12.88
N TYR A 137 -6.81 3.81 13.47
CA TYR A 137 -6.80 5.08 14.19
C TYR A 137 -5.93 5.03 15.45
N SER A 138 -6.00 3.93 16.20
CA SER A 138 -5.14 3.70 17.36
C SER A 138 -3.66 3.71 16.96
N LYS A 139 -3.34 3.10 15.81
CA LYS A 139 -2.01 3.10 15.24
C LYS A 139 -1.56 4.51 14.85
N ASP A 140 -2.35 5.22 14.04
CA ASP A 140 -1.98 6.57 13.59
C ASP A 140 -1.77 7.53 14.77
N VAL A 141 -2.65 7.47 15.78
CA VAL A 141 -2.54 8.29 17.00
C VAL A 141 -1.30 7.91 17.81
N SER A 142 -1.12 6.63 18.12
CA SER A 142 0.02 6.19 18.95
C SER A 142 1.37 6.35 18.25
N ASP A 143 1.44 6.16 16.92
CA ASP A 143 2.63 6.47 16.12
C ASP A 143 2.95 7.95 16.17
N TYR A 144 1.95 8.82 16.08
CA TYR A 144 2.16 10.26 16.28
C TYR A 144 2.73 10.57 17.67
N CYS A 145 2.14 9.99 18.73
CA CYS A 145 2.60 10.20 20.11
C CYS A 145 4.07 9.82 20.31
N GLU A 146 4.45 8.63 19.84
CA GLU A 146 5.83 8.12 19.95
C GLU A 146 6.80 8.95 19.09
N ASN A 147 6.41 9.29 17.86
CA ASN A 147 7.24 10.08 16.97
C ASN A 147 7.43 11.51 17.47
N TYR A 148 6.43 12.13 18.10
CA TYR A 148 6.57 13.49 18.64
C TYR A 148 7.67 13.55 19.70
N ILE A 149 7.69 12.60 20.63
CA ILE A 149 8.73 12.51 21.68
C ILE A 149 10.10 12.32 21.02
N TYR A 150 10.21 11.39 20.08
CA TYR A 150 11.43 11.15 19.31
C TYR A 150 11.93 12.45 18.63
N ILE A 151 11.05 13.15 17.90
CA ILE A 151 11.39 14.40 17.23
C ILE A 151 11.83 15.47 18.24
N GLN A 152 11.12 15.59 19.37
CA GLN A 152 11.46 16.55 20.41
C GLN A 152 12.89 16.31 20.93
N ASP A 153 13.27 15.04 21.15
CA ASP A 153 14.61 14.68 21.61
C ASP A 153 15.67 14.87 20.54
N GLU A 154 15.39 14.51 19.28
CA GLU A 154 16.29 14.77 18.15
C GLU A 154 16.55 16.27 17.97
N LEU A 155 15.52 17.11 18.09
CA LEU A 155 15.65 18.56 17.97
C LEU A 155 16.49 19.21 19.08
N LYS A 156 16.68 18.54 20.23
CA LYS A 156 17.62 19.01 21.28
C LYS A 156 19.09 18.83 20.87
N LYS A 157 19.42 17.92 19.96
CA LYS A 157 20.81 17.64 19.56
C LYS A 157 21.36 18.74 18.66
N GLU A 158 22.55 19.27 18.93
CA GLU A 158 23.08 20.45 18.21
C GLU A 158 23.11 20.31 16.68
N LYS A 159 23.55 19.15 16.17
CA LYS A 159 23.76 18.90 14.73
C LYS A 159 22.48 18.62 13.94
N GLU A 160 21.37 18.38 14.62
CA GLU A 160 20.15 17.90 13.96
C GLU A 160 19.36 19.04 13.32
N THR A 161 18.81 18.79 12.13
CA THR A 161 18.02 19.77 11.37
C THR A 161 16.52 19.48 11.49
N CYS A 162 15.68 20.51 11.45
CA CYS A 162 14.24 20.31 11.48
C CYS A 162 13.64 19.98 10.09
N SER A 163 14.43 19.82 9.03
CA SER A 163 13.87 19.73 7.66
C SER A 163 12.85 18.59 7.52
N ILE A 164 13.24 17.37 7.87
CA ILE A 164 12.37 16.18 7.77
C ILE A 164 11.23 16.27 8.80
N PHE A 165 11.54 16.73 10.01
CA PHE A 165 10.57 16.84 11.10
C PHE A 165 9.48 17.87 10.83
N TYR A 166 9.83 19.00 10.22
CA TYR A 166 8.89 20.06 9.85
C TYR A 166 7.78 19.53 8.94
N HIS A 167 8.14 18.75 7.93
CA HIS A 167 7.18 18.12 7.03
C HIS A 167 6.28 17.11 7.76
N TYR A 168 6.87 16.27 8.63
CA TYR A 168 6.11 15.33 9.44
C TYR A 168 5.11 16.04 10.36
N LEU A 169 5.57 17.04 11.13
CA LEU A 169 4.75 17.81 12.07
C LEU A 169 3.60 18.51 11.35
N THR A 170 3.90 19.20 10.23
CA THR A 170 2.90 19.90 9.42
C THR A 170 1.85 18.96 8.85
N HIS A 171 2.27 17.80 8.32
CA HIS A 171 1.35 16.80 7.77
C HIS A 171 0.41 16.21 8.83
N ASN A 172 0.92 16.04 10.06
CA ASN A 172 0.16 15.45 11.16
C ASN A 172 -0.61 16.49 12.01
N SER A 173 -0.55 17.79 11.69
CA SER A 173 -1.31 18.83 12.39
C SER A 173 -2.81 18.53 12.44
N LYS A 174 -3.39 18.10 11.32
CA LYS A 174 -4.81 17.74 11.25
C LYS A 174 -5.14 16.51 12.09
N LEU A 175 -4.29 15.48 12.06
CA LEU A 175 -4.44 14.30 12.91
C LEU A 175 -4.45 14.69 14.39
N TYR A 176 -3.56 15.60 14.78
CA TYR A 176 -3.50 16.10 16.14
C TYR A 176 -4.78 16.84 16.55
N GLU A 177 -5.19 17.84 15.77
CA GLU A 177 -6.37 18.67 16.05
C GLU A 177 -7.67 17.84 16.08
N GLU A 178 -7.82 16.89 15.16
CA GLU A 178 -9.06 16.12 15.04
C GLU A 178 -9.15 14.93 16.02
N LYS A 179 -8.01 14.32 16.38
CA LYS A 179 -7.98 13.06 17.13
C LYS A 179 -7.13 13.12 18.39
N VAL A 180 -5.82 13.41 18.26
CA VAL A 180 -4.85 13.26 19.37
C VAL A 180 -5.17 14.20 20.53
N SER A 181 -5.46 15.47 20.25
CA SER A 181 -5.84 16.48 21.25
C SER A 181 -7.05 16.09 22.10
N LYS A 182 -7.88 15.16 21.60
CA LYS A 182 -9.09 14.66 22.27
C LYS A 182 -8.83 13.42 23.13
N CYS A 183 -7.60 12.92 23.19
CA CYS A 183 -7.23 11.76 24.01
C CYS A 183 -7.06 12.07 25.51
N SER A 184 -7.28 13.32 25.94
CA SER A 184 -7.22 13.75 27.35
C SER A 184 -8.28 13.12 28.26
N ARG A 185 -9.36 12.57 27.69
CA ARG A 185 -10.55 12.11 28.44
C ARG A 185 -10.79 10.60 28.46
N SER A 186 -9.83 9.76 28.06
CA SER A 186 -9.92 8.27 28.08
C SER A 186 -11.13 7.60 27.40
N ASP A 187 -12.14 8.33 26.92
CA ASP A 187 -13.44 7.80 26.49
C ASP A 187 -13.47 7.36 25.02
N LYS A 188 -12.38 7.56 24.28
CA LYS A 188 -12.32 7.20 22.86
C LYS A 188 -11.56 5.90 22.67
N LYS A 189 -12.20 4.95 21.99
CA LYS A 189 -11.67 3.59 21.72
C LYS A 189 -10.28 3.57 21.08
N TYR A 190 -9.91 4.62 20.32
CA TYR A 190 -8.61 4.71 19.64
C TYR A 190 -7.50 5.43 20.42
N CYS A 191 -7.80 5.94 21.62
CA CYS A 191 -6.79 6.55 22.47
C CYS A 191 -6.19 5.46 23.35
N LEU A 192 -5.02 4.95 22.96
CA LEU A 192 -4.22 4.06 23.80
C LEU A 192 -3.72 4.80 25.05
N LYS A 193 -3.05 4.08 25.97
CA LYS A 193 -2.60 4.59 27.28
C LYS A 193 -1.46 5.63 27.25
N TYR A 194 -1.44 6.54 26.27
CA TYR A 194 -0.50 7.65 26.18
C TYR A 194 -1.04 8.91 26.86
N ASN A 195 -0.96 8.95 28.20
CA ASN A 195 -1.65 9.96 29.02
C ASN A 195 -1.31 11.42 28.66
N LYS A 196 -0.09 11.71 28.21
CA LYS A 196 0.35 13.09 27.86
C LYS A 196 0.23 13.44 26.38
N CYS A 197 -0.16 12.50 25.53
CA CYS A 197 -0.07 12.73 24.08
C CYS A 197 -1.01 13.82 23.57
N HIS A 198 -2.10 14.08 24.29
CA HIS A 198 -2.99 15.20 23.99
C HIS A 198 -2.34 16.58 24.15
N GLU A 199 -1.18 16.69 24.82
CA GLU A 199 -0.40 17.92 24.99
C GLU A 199 0.62 18.13 23.85
N TYR A 200 0.80 17.14 22.98
CA TYR A 200 1.86 17.13 21.96
C TYR A 200 1.45 17.95 20.73
N ASP A 201 1.18 19.24 20.89
CA ASP A 201 0.82 20.10 19.77
C ASP A 201 2.05 20.27 18.83
N PRO A 202 1.92 19.97 17.52
CA PRO A 202 3.03 20.11 16.58
C PRO A 202 3.51 21.56 16.46
N LYS A 203 2.64 22.55 16.74
CA LYS A 203 2.99 23.97 16.73
C LYS A 203 4.09 24.30 17.73
N GLU A 204 4.18 23.57 18.85
CA GLU A 204 5.20 23.82 19.87
C GLU A 204 6.60 23.46 19.37
N LEU A 205 6.73 22.40 18.56
CA LEU A 205 8.01 22.05 17.93
C LEU A 205 8.30 22.91 16.69
N ILE A 206 7.27 23.25 15.91
CA ILE A 206 7.41 24.10 14.71
C ILE A 206 7.92 25.51 15.07
N LYS A 207 7.52 26.07 16.21
CA LYS A 207 7.96 27.41 16.67
C LYS A 207 9.43 27.45 17.14
N THR A 208 10.12 26.32 17.25
CA THR A 208 11.54 26.29 17.63
C THR A 208 12.41 26.95 16.57
N ASP A 209 13.55 27.53 16.95
CA ASP A 209 14.42 28.27 16.02
C ASP A 209 14.98 27.40 14.89
N LYS A 210 15.18 26.10 15.15
CA LYS A 210 15.56 25.13 14.12
C LYS A 210 14.47 24.97 13.06
N CYS A 211 13.21 24.90 13.46
CA CYS A 211 12.08 24.70 12.55
C CYS A 211 11.68 26.00 11.84
N LYS A 212 11.73 27.16 12.52
CA LYS A 212 11.49 28.47 11.89
C LYS A 212 12.43 28.77 10.72
N ARG A 213 13.70 28.37 10.83
CA ARG A 213 14.68 28.51 9.72
C ARG A 213 14.25 27.71 8.50
N ILE A 214 13.75 26.49 8.71
CA ILE A 214 13.25 25.60 7.66
C ILE A 214 11.94 26.13 7.06
N GLU A 215 11.02 26.61 7.89
CA GLU A 215 9.78 27.24 7.43
C GLU A 215 10.06 28.40 6.46
N LYS A 216 10.98 29.30 6.85
CA LYS A 216 11.40 30.42 6.00
C LYS A 216 12.01 29.94 4.68
N SER A 217 12.87 28.92 4.71
CA SER A 217 13.46 28.38 3.46
C SER A 217 12.40 27.74 2.56
N ILE A 218 11.44 27.02 3.12
CA ILE A 218 10.35 26.40 2.35
C ILE A 218 9.44 27.47 1.74
N LEU A 219 9.08 28.51 2.52
CA LEU A 219 8.28 29.63 2.01
C LEU A 219 8.99 30.35 0.87
N LEU A 220 10.30 30.56 0.99
CA LEU A 220 11.10 31.16 -0.08
C LEU A 220 11.12 30.26 -1.33
N GLU A 221 11.29 28.95 -1.18
CA GLU A 221 11.27 28.01 -2.31
C GLU A 221 9.90 27.99 -3.00
N ILE A 222 8.80 28.02 -2.24
CA ILE A 222 7.44 28.11 -2.79
C ILE A 222 7.25 29.42 -3.54
N GLN A 223 7.73 30.54 -3.00
CA GLN A 223 7.64 31.84 -3.66
C GLN A 223 8.43 31.83 -4.98
N LEU A 224 9.68 31.36 -4.95
CA LEU A 224 10.51 31.24 -6.16
C LEU A 224 9.88 30.33 -7.21
N LYS A 225 9.22 29.24 -6.82
CA LYS A 225 8.50 28.36 -7.75
C LYS A 225 7.29 29.06 -8.37
N LYS A 226 6.50 29.79 -7.57
CA LYS A 226 5.38 30.58 -8.10
C LYS A 226 5.87 31.64 -9.07
N ASP A 227 6.94 32.34 -8.72
CA ASP A 227 7.55 33.36 -9.56
C ASP A 227 8.10 32.74 -10.86
N ALA A 228 8.70 31.53 -10.79
CA ALA A 228 9.16 30.79 -11.95
C ALA A 228 8.03 30.22 -12.82
N GLU A 229 6.90 29.78 -12.25
CA GLU A 229 5.71 29.32 -13.00
C GLU A 229 4.97 30.47 -13.71
N ASN A 230 5.15 31.69 -13.20
CA ASN A 230 4.69 32.93 -13.82
C ASN A 230 5.63 33.41 -14.95
N LEU A 231 6.85 32.88 -15.02
CA LEU A 231 7.82 33.18 -16.08
C LEU A 231 7.77 32.09 -17.16
N ILE A 232 7.45 32.46 -18.39
CA ILE A 232 7.60 31.57 -19.54
C ILE A 232 9.10 31.40 -19.78
N GLN A 233 9.58 30.15 -19.87
CA GLN A 233 10.94 29.88 -20.30
C GLN A 233 11.09 30.31 -21.76
N CYS A 234 11.64 31.51 -21.98
CA CYS A 234 11.87 32.05 -23.31
C CYS A 234 13.06 31.34 -23.97
N ASN A 235 12.92 30.97 -25.24
CA ASN A 235 14.06 30.56 -26.04
C ASN A 235 15.01 31.76 -26.24
N PRO A 236 16.33 31.55 -26.30
CA PRO A 236 17.27 32.63 -26.61
C PRO A 236 16.93 33.20 -27.99
N GLY A 237 16.51 34.48 -28.03
CA GLY A 237 16.17 35.21 -29.26
C GLY A 237 14.72 35.69 -29.38
N SER A 238 13.83 35.44 -28.41
CA SER A 238 12.45 35.94 -28.40
C SER A 238 12.19 36.94 -27.25
N GLU A 239 11.37 37.96 -27.51
CA GLU A 239 10.91 38.93 -26.51
C GLU A 239 9.91 38.26 -25.55
N CYS A 240 10.18 38.32 -24.24
CA CYS A 240 9.33 37.69 -23.23
C CYS A 240 8.07 38.54 -22.99
N VAL A 241 6.90 37.90 -23.08
CA VAL A 241 5.61 38.56 -22.90
C VAL A 241 4.88 37.93 -21.72
N GLU A 242 4.20 38.77 -20.93
CA GLU A 242 3.46 38.37 -19.73
C GLU A 242 2.27 37.44 -20.08
N LYS A 243 2.01 36.44 -19.23
CA LYS A 243 1.03 35.37 -19.47
C LYS A 243 -0.40 35.89 -19.72
N ASP A 244 -0.73 37.03 -19.11
CA ASP A 244 -2.02 37.70 -19.27
C ASP A 244 -2.25 38.26 -20.68
N TYR A 245 -1.19 38.59 -21.41
CA TYR A 245 -1.26 39.02 -22.81
C TYR A 245 -1.52 37.83 -23.77
N ILE A 246 -0.96 36.65 -23.46
CA ILE A 246 -1.21 35.45 -24.28
C ILE A 246 -2.67 35.02 -24.14
N ASN A 247 -3.22 35.03 -22.92
CA ASN A 247 -4.61 34.66 -22.66
C ASN A 247 -5.64 35.62 -23.29
N THR A 248 -5.27 36.90 -23.49
CA THR A 248 -6.12 37.85 -24.22
C THR A 248 -6.07 37.67 -25.73
N SER A 249 -5.00 37.08 -26.28
CA SER A 249 -4.84 36.85 -27.72
C SER A 249 -5.50 35.55 -28.24
N ILE A 250 -5.70 34.55 -27.38
CA ILE A 250 -6.36 33.28 -27.73
C ILE A 250 -7.64 33.13 -26.91
N ALA A 251 -8.66 33.93 -27.25
CA ALA A 251 -10.00 33.65 -26.79
C ALA A 251 -10.56 32.46 -27.58
N PHE A 252 -10.68 31.28 -26.94
CA PHE A 252 -11.37 30.08 -27.44
C PHE A 252 -12.87 30.27 -27.78
N SER A 253 -13.33 31.52 -27.86
CA SER A 253 -14.69 31.95 -28.21
C SER A 253 -14.79 32.46 -29.66
N ASP A 254 -13.74 32.33 -30.47
CA ASP A 254 -13.81 32.74 -31.87
C ASP A 254 -14.49 31.66 -32.72
N HIS A 255 -15.66 31.97 -33.29
CA HIS A 255 -16.47 31.07 -34.13
C HIS A 255 -15.69 30.46 -35.30
N ARG A 256 -14.54 31.05 -35.67
CA ARG A 256 -13.62 30.54 -36.69
C ARG A 256 -13.02 29.19 -36.33
N PHE A 257 -12.77 28.91 -35.04
CA PHE A 257 -12.21 27.62 -34.60
C PHE A 257 -13.20 26.47 -34.80
N ILE A 258 -14.48 26.71 -34.49
CA ILE A 258 -15.57 25.73 -34.69
C ILE A 258 -15.67 25.37 -36.18
N THR A 259 -15.61 26.37 -37.06
CA THR A 259 -15.66 26.16 -38.52
C THR A 259 -14.51 25.29 -39.02
N LEU A 260 -13.29 25.48 -38.51
CA LEU A 260 -12.14 24.67 -38.91
C LEU A 260 -12.25 23.20 -38.45
N VAL A 261 -12.78 22.96 -37.26
CA VAL A 261 -13.01 21.59 -36.75
C VAL A 261 -14.05 20.88 -37.59
N VAL A 262 -15.17 21.56 -37.90
CA VAL A 262 -16.24 20.99 -38.73
C VAL A 262 -15.74 20.66 -40.14
N LEU A 263 -14.98 21.57 -40.76
CA LEU A 263 -14.40 21.33 -42.10
C LEU A 263 -13.42 20.15 -42.11
N SER A 264 -12.62 20.01 -41.04
CA SER A 264 -11.66 18.91 -40.91
C SER A 264 -12.38 17.56 -40.80
N ILE A 265 -13.45 17.50 -40.00
CA ILE A 265 -14.28 16.29 -39.86
C ILE A 265 -14.95 15.96 -41.22
N TRP A 266 -15.49 16.97 -41.91
CA TRP A 266 -16.11 16.80 -43.23
C TRP A 266 -15.14 16.24 -44.28
N ALA A 267 -13.90 16.73 -44.31
CA ALA A 267 -12.87 16.24 -45.22
C ALA A 267 -12.54 14.76 -44.97
N ILE A 268 -12.46 14.33 -43.70
CA ILE A 268 -12.22 12.94 -43.32
C ILE A 268 -13.38 12.05 -43.78
N PHE A 269 -14.63 12.47 -43.52
CA PHE A 269 -15.82 11.73 -43.94
C PHE A 269 -15.87 11.54 -45.47
N LEU A 270 -15.60 12.59 -46.24
CA LEU A 270 -15.56 12.50 -47.70
C LEU A 270 -14.45 11.56 -48.20
N SER A 271 -13.27 11.61 -47.57
CA SER A 271 -12.17 10.71 -47.88
C SER A 271 -12.53 9.25 -47.64
N LEU A 272 -13.12 8.94 -46.48
CA LEU A 272 -13.57 7.58 -46.13
C LEU A 272 -14.67 7.08 -47.07
N TYR A 273 -15.62 7.93 -47.46
CA TYR A 273 -16.67 7.59 -48.42
C TYR A 273 -16.10 7.27 -49.80
N PHE A 274 -15.12 8.07 -50.25
CA PHE A 274 -14.46 7.85 -51.54
C PHE A 274 -13.64 6.55 -51.55
N LEU A 275 -12.90 6.28 -50.47
CA LEU A 275 -12.18 5.01 -50.27
C LEU A 275 -13.14 3.81 -50.20
N TYR A 276 -14.28 3.93 -49.51
CA TYR A 276 -15.29 2.89 -49.45
C TYR A 276 -15.88 2.56 -50.83
N LYS A 277 -16.08 3.57 -51.70
CA LYS A 277 -16.63 3.36 -53.05
C LYS A 277 -15.61 2.81 -54.04
N LEU A 278 -14.33 3.13 -53.88
CA LEU A 278 -13.27 2.76 -54.84
C LEU A 278 -12.47 1.50 -54.47
N THR A 279 -12.57 1.02 -53.23
CA THR A 279 -11.86 -0.19 -52.76
C THR A 279 -12.84 -1.37 -52.74
N PRO A 280 -12.50 -2.59 -53.19
CA PRO A 280 -13.42 -3.75 -53.15
C PRO A 280 -13.54 -4.33 -51.72
N PHE A 281 -13.66 -3.46 -50.72
CA PHE A 281 -13.66 -3.76 -49.29
C PHE A 281 -14.93 -4.50 -48.82
N ARG A 282 -16.00 -4.46 -49.63
CA ARG A 282 -17.25 -5.21 -49.38
C ARG A 282 -17.04 -6.73 -49.37
N SER A 283 -16.13 -7.24 -50.19
CA SER A 283 -15.82 -8.68 -50.27
C SER A 283 -14.92 -9.14 -49.10
N TRP A 284 -13.98 -8.28 -48.69
CA TRP A 284 -13.02 -8.60 -47.63
C TRP A 284 -13.65 -8.68 -46.23
N LEU A 285 -14.59 -7.78 -45.92
CA LEU A 285 -15.33 -7.81 -44.64
C LEU A 285 -16.16 -9.08 -44.48
N ASN A 286 -16.81 -9.54 -45.55
CA ASN A 286 -17.65 -10.75 -45.49
C ASN A 286 -16.81 -12.02 -45.24
N ASN A 287 -15.60 -12.07 -45.82
CA ASN A 287 -14.69 -13.21 -45.65
C ASN A 287 -14.09 -13.29 -44.22
N SER A 288 -13.92 -12.14 -43.55
CA SER A 288 -13.41 -12.07 -42.18
C SER A 288 -14.46 -12.54 -41.15
N ILE A 289 -15.75 -12.26 -41.40
CA ILE A 289 -16.86 -12.76 -40.57
C ILE A 289 -17.00 -14.29 -40.70
N TYR A 290 -16.85 -14.84 -41.91
CA TYR A 290 -16.87 -16.29 -42.11
C TYR A 290 -15.74 -17.03 -41.37
N LYS A 291 -14.52 -16.46 -41.35
CA LYS A 291 -13.38 -17.02 -40.60
C LYS A 291 -13.61 -17.10 -39.09
N LYS A 292 -14.36 -16.17 -38.49
CA LYS A 292 -14.67 -16.20 -37.04
C LYS A 292 -15.62 -17.34 -36.64
N ASN A 293 -16.52 -17.75 -37.54
CA ASN A 293 -17.46 -18.85 -37.29
C ASN A 293 -16.80 -20.24 -37.32
N LEU A 294 -15.69 -20.41 -38.06
CA LEU A 294 -14.91 -21.64 -38.08
C LEU A 294 -14.07 -21.83 -36.81
N ILE A 295 -13.46 -20.76 -36.29
CA ILE A 295 -12.63 -20.81 -35.07
C ILE A 295 -13.48 -21.18 -33.85
N ARG A 296 -14.74 -20.74 -33.78
CA ARG A 296 -15.64 -21.06 -32.67
C ARG A 296 -16.07 -22.54 -32.64
N LYS A 297 -16.15 -23.22 -33.79
CA LYS A 297 -16.49 -24.64 -33.84
C LYS A 297 -15.35 -25.56 -33.39
N ASN A 298 -14.10 -25.16 -33.65
CA ASN A 298 -12.94 -25.99 -33.29
C ASN A 298 -12.63 -25.96 -31.78
N VAL A 299 -13.02 -24.91 -31.06
CA VAL A 299 -12.78 -24.81 -29.60
C VAL A 299 -13.80 -25.63 -28.79
N ASP A 300 -15.02 -25.84 -29.30
CA ASP A 300 -16.03 -26.68 -28.63
C ASP A 300 -15.76 -28.19 -28.79
N GLU A 301 -14.88 -28.61 -29.72
CA GLU A 301 -14.52 -30.03 -29.96
C GLU A 301 -13.29 -30.52 -29.14
N GLU A 302 -12.42 -29.61 -28.67
CA GLU A 302 -11.21 -29.98 -27.89
C GLU A 302 -11.45 -30.11 -26.37
N GLU A 303 -12.60 -29.67 -25.82
CA GLU A 303 -12.86 -29.71 -24.37
C GLU A 303 -13.31 -31.09 -23.84
N TYR A 304 -13.55 -32.08 -24.70
CA TYR A 304 -14.02 -33.42 -24.30
C TYR A 304 -12.95 -34.52 -24.30
N HIS A 305 -11.70 -34.25 -24.73
CA HIS A 305 -10.68 -35.29 -24.87
C HIS A 305 -9.53 -35.29 -23.85
N ASP A 306 -9.43 -34.30 -22.96
CA ASP A 306 -8.26 -34.12 -22.06
C ASP A 306 -8.49 -34.53 -20.59
N LEU A 307 -9.49 -35.37 -20.28
CA LEU A 307 -9.78 -35.82 -18.89
C LEU A 307 -9.62 -37.32 -18.62
N LEU A 308 -8.91 -38.07 -19.46
CA LEU A 308 -8.59 -39.48 -19.20
C LEU A 308 -7.17 -39.87 -19.64
N GLU A 309 -6.18 -39.52 -18.83
CA GLU A 309 -4.97 -40.35 -18.70
C GLU A 309 -4.33 -40.11 -17.32
N SER A 310 -4.84 -40.81 -16.31
CA SER A 310 -4.01 -41.20 -15.18
C SER A 310 -3.43 -42.57 -15.50
N ASP A 311 -2.10 -42.71 -15.46
CA ASP A 311 -1.51 -43.95 -14.99
C ASP A 311 -0.07 -43.75 -14.50
N SER A 312 0.26 -44.65 -13.58
CA SER A 312 1.33 -44.71 -12.60
C SER A 312 2.72 -45.13 -13.13
N GLU A 313 3.74 -44.64 -12.41
CA GLU A 313 5.04 -45.26 -12.05
C GLU A 313 5.95 -46.01 -13.05
N ASP A 314 7.22 -45.56 -13.03
CA ASP A 314 8.52 -46.27 -13.10
C ASP A 314 8.88 -47.24 -14.25
N ALA A 315 9.83 -46.81 -15.10
CA ALA A 315 11.23 -47.31 -15.17
C ALA A 315 11.91 -46.97 -16.53
N PRO A 316 13.24 -46.77 -16.60
CA PRO A 316 13.90 -46.23 -17.78
C PRO A 316 14.48 -47.30 -18.71
N ILE A 317 14.22 -47.21 -20.02
CA ILE A 317 14.91 -48.03 -21.03
C ILE A 317 15.34 -47.16 -22.22
N LYS A 318 16.66 -46.96 -22.35
CA LYS A 318 17.35 -46.48 -23.56
C LYS A 318 17.16 -47.49 -24.70
N PHE A 319 17.01 -47.06 -25.96
CA PHE A 319 17.73 -47.68 -27.10
C PHE A 319 17.59 -46.87 -28.42
N ASN A 320 18.76 -46.46 -28.92
CA ASN A 320 19.25 -46.34 -30.31
C ASN A 320 18.56 -45.53 -31.42
N ASN A 321 19.33 -44.53 -31.86
CA ASN A 321 19.45 -43.94 -33.20
C ASN A 321 18.99 -44.83 -34.37
N ARG A 322 18.07 -44.31 -35.18
CA ARG A 322 17.96 -44.63 -36.60
C ARG A 322 18.07 -43.34 -37.43
N GLU A 323 19.10 -43.34 -38.27
CA GLU A 323 19.39 -42.36 -39.31
C GLU A 323 18.30 -42.43 -40.39
N TYR A 324 17.65 -41.31 -40.70
CA TYR A 324 16.72 -41.20 -41.84
C TYR A 324 17.45 -40.50 -43.00
N ARG A 325 17.60 -41.21 -44.13
CA ARG A 325 18.09 -40.65 -45.40
C ARG A 325 16.95 -39.93 -46.11
N ILE A 326 17.16 -38.66 -46.45
CA ILE A 326 16.26 -37.83 -47.25
C ILE A 326 16.77 -37.86 -48.69
N THR A 327 15.93 -38.27 -49.64
CA THR A 327 16.16 -38.11 -51.09
C THR A 327 15.29 -36.96 -51.59
N TYR A 328 15.94 -35.95 -52.17
CA TYR A 328 15.30 -34.86 -52.91
C TYR A 328 14.94 -35.34 -54.33
N ASN A 329 13.71 -35.08 -54.77
CA ASN A 329 13.38 -35.03 -56.19
C ASN A 329 13.14 -33.58 -56.58
N HIS A 330 13.91 -33.13 -57.58
CA HIS A 330 13.62 -31.96 -58.40
C HIS A 330 12.71 -32.39 -59.54
N ASP A 331 11.67 -31.60 -59.80
CA ASP A 331 11.22 -31.19 -61.14
C ASP A 331 10.48 -29.85 -61.01
#